data_AF-A0A3P7GFK2-F1
#
_entry.id   AF-A0A3P7GFK2-F1
#
_cell.length_a   1.000
_cell.length_b   1.000
_cell.length_c   1.000
_cell.angle_alpha   90.00
_cell.angle_beta   90.00
_cell.angle_gamma   90.00
#
_symmetry.space_group_name_H-M   'P 1'
#
loop_
_entity.id
_entity.type
_entity.pdbx_description
1 polymer ?
#
loop_
_entity_poly.entity_id
_entity_poly.type
_entity_poly.pdbx_seq_one_letter_code
_entity_poly.pdbx_strand_id
1 'polypeptide(L)'
;MANVAKHLQALSMLMWKCGNIDETYRAKLAKRLMPYSVIEMGKSKKLKSSAGDLISKSALPLDRQIEQNKRESGRDIARVKQRKLKRTKPDDEYIDESLSNKILKTAWKQKQDMEAMEKTQVENMIQKDALERIRKVSLGNDSVNSLSDDDIISDNDDHDGVSLQINPEDEAAVEKFISKTGAASRTLNDIIIEKIEKKKAELEFRSMCPEDDDFMIKQMDPAVVEMYREIGLVLSRYRSGKIPKAFKVLPKMMNWEQLLYLTNPDKWSAAAMYQATRIFASNLHAKMCQRFYNLILLPRLRDDIAEYKNLNFHLFQALNKAVYKPQAFFKGILLPLCESGTCTLREATIFGSVLTKASIPMMHAAVAMFKIANMEYTGSNSLFLRILIDKKYALPYRVIDALVKHYLRFREEERKLPVLWHQSLLAFVERYKNDLSDEQRRALMELIKMQNHYQITPEVCRELMCSKKKENEPVTKC
;
A
#
# COMPACT_ATOMS: atom_id res chain seq x y z
N MET A 1 -41.32 43.54 21.05
CA MET A 1 -42.02 42.25 20.86
C MET A 1 -42.33 41.54 22.19
N ALA A 2 -41.33 41.20 23.03
CA ALA A 2 -41.58 40.48 24.29
C ALA A 2 -42.51 41.21 25.30
N ASN A 3 -42.44 42.54 25.38
CA ASN A 3 -43.33 43.33 26.25
C ASN A 3 -44.79 43.33 25.77
N VAL A 4 -45.02 43.25 24.45
CA VAL A 4 -46.37 43.20 23.88
C VAL A 4 -47.03 41.86 24.19
N ALA A 5 -46.28 40.76 24.11
CA ALA A 5 -46.77 39.42 24.46
C ALA A 5 -47.18 39.32 25.94
N LYS A 6 -46.38 39.88 26.85
CA LYS A 6 -46.71 39.94 28.29
C LYS A 6 -47.97 40.78 28.55
N HIS A 7 -48.12 41.93 27.90
CA HIS A 7 -49.32 42.76 28.04
C HIS A 7 -50.59 42.07 27.51
N LEU A 8 -50.49 41.35 26.39
CA LEU A 8 -51.63 40.61 25.84
C LEU A 8 -52.03 39.42 26.73
N GLN A 9 -51.05 38.74 27.33
CA GLN A 9 -51.31 37.65 28.27
C GLN A 9 -51.91 38.15 29.59
N ALA A 10 -51.47 39.32 30.07
CA ALA A 10 -52.08 39.99 31.22
C ALA A 10 -53.51 40.46 30.93
N LEU A 11 -53.76 41.02 29.75
CA LEU A 11 -55.10 41.42 29.30
C LEU A 11 -56.04 40.21 29.15
N SER A 12 -55.56 39.08 28.65
CA SER A 12 -56.38 37.87 28.56
C SER A 12 -56.72 37.30 29.94
N MET A 13 -55.77 37.30 30.89
CA MET A 13 -56.03 36.91 32.28
C MET A 13 -56.97 37.86 33.01
N LEU A 14 -56.83 39.18 32.81
CA LEU A 14 -57.71 40.19 33.39
C LEU A 14 -59.15 40.05 32.84
N MET A 15 -59.31 39.84 31.53
CA MET A 15 -60.63 39.56 30.95
C MET A 15 -61.23 38.23 31.41
N TRP A 16 -60.40 37.21 31.68
CA TRP A 16 -60.88 35.94 32.21
C TRP A 16 -61.40 36.07 33.65
N LYS A 17 -60.82 36.98 34.45
CA LYS A 17 -61.26 37.31 35.81
C LYS A 17 -62.49 38.20 35.87
N CYS A 18 -62.70 39.10 34.91
CA CYS A 18 -63.89 39.94 34.85
C CYS A 18 -65.08 39.13 34.28
N GLY A 19 -65.75 38.40 35.18
CA GLY A 19 -66.75 37.37 34.89
C GLY A 19 -68.12 37.83 34.39
N ASN A 20 -68.21 38.73 33.42
CA ASN A 20 -69.51 39.12 32.82
C ASN A 20 -69.39 39.52 31.33
N ILE A 21 -68.81 38.65 30.50
CA ILE A 21 -68.81 38.85 29.04
C ILE A 21 -69.27 37.58 28.36
N ASP A 22 -70.32 37.71 27.55
CA ASP A 22 -70.98 36.67 26.77
C ASP A 22 -69.98 35.78 26.02
N GLU A 23 -70.27 34.48 26.06
CA GLU A 23 -69.41 33.38 25.58
C GLU A 23 -69.08 33.49 24.07
N THR A 24 -69.96 34.13 23.31
CA THR A 24 -69.76 34.41 21.87
C THR A 24 -68.66 35.44 21.62
N TYR A 25 -68.46 36.41 22.51
CA TYR A 25 -67.40 37.40 22.42
C TYR A 25 -66.03 36.80 22.76
N ARG A 26 -65.98 35.88 23.73
CA ARG A 26 -64.76 35.13 24.10
C ARG A 26 -64.20 34.32 22.92
N ALA A 27 -65.06 33.63 22.19
CA ALA A 27 -64.65 32.81 21.04
C ALA A 27 -64.12 33.65 19.86
N LYS A 28 -64.73 34.82 19.58
CA LYS A 28 -64.27 35.74 18.53
C LYS A 28 -62.92 36.37 18.88
N LEU A 29 -62.70 36.76 20.14
CA LEU A 29 -61.44 37.34 20.57
C LEU A 29 -60.30 36.31 20.52
N ALA A 30 -60.56 35.07 20.96
CA ALA A 30 -59.58 33.97 20.89
C ALA A 30 -59.14 33.67 19.45
N LYS A 31 -60.07 33.61 18.50
CA LYS A 31 -59.73 33.42 17.07
C LYS A 31 -58.92 34.56 16.49
N ARG A 32 -59.14 35.81 16.95
CA ARG A 32 -58.44 37.00 16.41
C ARG A 32 -57.05 37.22 17.02
N LEU A 33 -56.79 36.69 18.22
CA LEU A 33 -55.48 36.74 18.90
C LEU A 33 -54.54 35.57 18.53
N MET A 34 -55.08 34.45 18.05
CA MET A 34 -54.31 33.27 17.64
C MET A 34 -53.26 33.48 16.52
N PRO A 35 -53.40 34.41 15.55
CA PRO A 35 -52.41 34.52 14.47
C PRO A 35 -51.05 35.10 14.90
N TYR A 36 -50.91 35.68 16.09
CA TYR A 36 -49.66 36.39 16.48
C TYR A 36 -48.66 35.54 17.29
N SER A 37 -48.94 34.26 17.56
CA SER A 37 -48.02 33.39 18.29
C SER A 37 -47.36 32.29 17.45
N VAL A 38 -47.66 32.21 16.15
CA VAL A 38 -47.06 31.20 15.25
C VAL A 38 -45.80 31.77 14.61
N ILE A 39 -44.72 31.86 15.38
CA ILE A 39 -43.37 31.83 14.80
C ILE A 39 -43.06 30.34 14.56
N GLU A 40 -43.08 29.93 13.29
CA GLU A 40 -42.70 28.59 12.85
C GLU A 40 -41.27 28.24 13.33
N MET A 41 -41.17 27.52 14.45
CA MET A 41 -39.94 26.85 14.85
C MET A 41 -39.81 25.56 14.05
N GLY A 42 -38.84 25.53 13.14
CA GLY A 42 -38.58 24.44 12.20
C GLY A 42 -38.39 23.06 12.82
N LYS A 43 -38.68 22.04 12.00
CA LYS A 43 -38.67 20.60 12.30
C LYS A 43 -37.49 20.16 13.18
N SER A 44 -37.81 19.57 14.31
CA SER A 44 -36.91 19.19 15.41
C SER A 44 -35.92 18.07 15.03
N LYS A 45 -34.62 18.34 15.23
CA LYS A 45 -33.51 17.41 14.99
C LYS A 45 -33.50 16.26 16.01
N LYS A 46 -33.43 15.02 15.52
CA LYS A 46 -33.17 13.79 16.31
C LYS A 46 -31.77 13.88 16.96
N LEU A 47 -31.64 13.50 18.23
CA LEU A 47 -30.37 13.48 18.97
C LEU A 47 -29.78 12.06 18.96
N LYS A 48 -28.46 11.96 18.75
CA LYS A 48 -27.67 10.72 18.78
C LYS A 48 -27.11 10.50 20.18
N SER A 49 -27.20 9.27 20.68
CA SER A 49 -26.49 8.84 21.90
C SER A 49 -25.00 8.57 21.62
N SER A 50 -24.19 8.44 22.67
CA SER A 50 -22.74 8.17 22.57
C SER A 50 -22.40 6.85 21.86
N ALA A 51 -23.34 5.90 21.81
CA ALA A 51 -23.21 4.64 21.08
C ALA A 51 -23.74 4.70 19.64
N GLY A 52 -24.14 5.89 19.16
CA GLY A 52 -24.56 6.11 17.77
C GLY A 52 -26.04 5.86 17.47
N ASP A 53 -26.81 5.35 18.45
CA ASP A 53 -28.24 5.08 18.27
C ASP A 53 -29.12 6.32 18.38
N LEU A 54 -30.14 6.36 17.52
CA LEU A 54 -31.13 7.43 17.41
C LEU A 54 -32.24 7.22 18.45
N ILE A 55 -32.22 7.96 19.55
CA ILE A 55 -33.27 7.88 20.57
C ILE A 55 -34.36 8.90 20.24
N SER A 56 -35.58 8.42 20.05
CA SER A 56 -36.77 9.27 19.94
C SER A 56 -37.10 9.85 21.32
N LYS A 57 -37.14 11.17 21.47
CA LYS A 57 -37.60 11.79 22.72
C LYS A 57 -39.04 11.36 23.00
N SER A 58 -39.30 10.85 24.19
CA SER A 58 -40.66 10.55 24.66
C SER A 58 -41.48 11.84 24.72
N ALA A 59 -42.69 11.80 24.17
CA ALA A 59 -43.56 12.97 23.98
C ALA A 59 -44.24 13.48 25.27
N LEU A 60 -43.88 12.93 26.44
CA LEU A 60 -44.51 13.30 27.70
C LEU A 60 -43.62 14.25 28.52
N PRO A 61 -44.21 15.32 29.11
CA PRO A 61 -43.53 16.21 30.04
C PRO A 61 -42.92 15.46 31.23
N LEU A 62 -41.78 15.95 31.73
CA LEU A 62 -40.96 15.31 32.77
C LEU A 62 -41.76 14.94 34.02
N ASP A 63 -42.67 15.80 34.45
CA ASP A 63 -43.48 15.58 35.65
C ASP A 63 -44.37 14.33 35.54
N ARG A 64 -44.97 14.09 34.36
CA ARG A 64 -45.77 12.88 34.10
C ARG A 64 -44.93 11.61 33.95
N GLN A 65 -43.68 11.72 33.52
CA GLN A 65 -42.75 10.57 33.51
C GLN A 65 -42.41 10.14 34.94
N ILE A 66 -42.22 11.11 35.84
CA ILE A 66 -41.97 10.85 37.26
C ILE A 66 -43.22 10.22 37.90
N GLU A 67 -44.42 10.71 37.61
CA GLU A 67 -45.66 10.12 38.11
C GLU A 67 -45.91 8.70 37.60
N GLN A 68 -45.60 8.39 36.33
CA GLN A 68 -45.70 7.02 35.82
C GLN A 68 -44.70 6.08 36.48
N ASN A 69 -43.49 6.54 36.78
CA ASN A 69 -42.51 5.75 37.51
C ASN A 69 -42.86 5.60 38.99
N LYS A 70 -43.58 6.58 39.57
CA LYS A 70 -44.06 6.55 40.97
C LYS A 70 -45.35 5.75 41.15
N ARG A 71 -46.10 5.44 40.10
CA ARG A 71 -47.22 4.49 40.19
C ARG A 71 -46.64 3.09 40.33
N GLU A 72 -46.35 2.76 41.58
CA GLU A 72 -46.02 1.44 42.08
C GLU A 72 -47.11 0.47 41.60
N SER A 73 -46.83 -0.22 40.50
CA SER A 73 -47.58 -1.40 40.09
C SER A 73 -47.37 -2.42 41.20
N GLY A 74 -48.40 -2.57 42.04
CA GLY A 74 -48.51 -3.55 43.13
C GLY A 74 -48.35 -4.98 42.63
N ARG A 75 -47.10 -5.38 42.42
CA ARG A 75 -46.68 -6.77 42.31
C ARG A 75 -45.87 -7.06 43.55
N ASP A 76 -46.59 -7.33 44.63
CA ASP A 76 -46.09 -8.11 45.76
C ASP A 76 -45.67 -9.47 45.22
N ILE A 77 -44.39 -9.59 44.86
CA ILE A 77 -43.51 -10.75 44.89
C ILE A 77 -42.23 -10.23 44.23
N ALA A 78 -41.24 -9.92 45.07
CA ALA A 78 -39.89 -9.61 44.63
C ALA A 78 -39.38 -10.78 43.78
N ARG A 79 -39.23 -10.56 42.47
CA ARG A 79 -38.62 -11.53 41.57
C ARG A 79 -37.14 -11.63 41.92
N VAL A 80 -36.82 -12.52 42.85
CA VAL A 80 -35.44 -12.93 43.13
C VAL A 80 -34.88 -13.47 41.82
N LYS A 81 -33.97 -12.70 41.23
CA LYS A 81 -33.23 -13.10 40.03
C LYS A 81 -32.35 -14.28 40.45
N GLN A 82 -32.85 -15.50 40.25
CA GLN A 82 -32.07 -16.72 40.42
C GLN A 82 -30.80 -16.58 39.57
N ARG A 83 -29.69 -16.27 40.22
CA ARG A 83 -28.36 -16.44 39.64
C ARG A 83 -28.22 -17.94 39.39
N LYS A 84 -28.47 -18.37 38.15
CA LYS A 84 -27.99 -19.67 37.68
C LYS A 84 -26.47 -19.61 37.73
N LEU A 85 -25.92 -20.05 38.85
CA LEU A 85 -24.53 -20.43 39.02
C LEU A 85 -24.30 -21.61 38.07
N LYS A 86 -23.99 -21.34 36.80
CA LYS A 86 -23.72 -22.39 35.82
C LYS A 86 -22.22 -22.69 35.84
N ARG A 87 -21.95 -23.94 36.18
CA ARG A 87 -20.67 -24.60 36.49
C ARG A 87 -19.56 -24.29 35.47
N THR A 88 -18.36 -24.11 35.99
CA THR A 88 -17.08 -24.15 35.29
C THR A 88 -16.83 -25.54 34.69
N LYS A 89 -16.66 -25.66 33.36
CA LYS A 89 -15.97 -26.74 32.60
C LYS A 89 -16.22 -26.59 31.08
N PRO A 90 -15.33 -27.09 30.19
CA PRO A 90 -14.09 -26.47 29.75
C PRO A 90 -14.14 -26.03 28.26
N ASP A 91 -13.23 -25.14 27.87
CA ASP A 91 -12.85 -24.71 26.50
C ASP A 91 -13.84 -25.03 25.36
N ASP A 92 -14.91 -24.25 25.28
CA ASP A 92 -15.72 -24.15 24.07
C ASP A 92 -14.97 -23.29 23.03
N GLU A 93 -13.94 -23.86 22.42
CA GLU A 93 -13.27 -23.36 21.21
C GLU A 93 -14.18 -23.47 19.96
N TYR A 94 -15.40 -23.99 20.13
CA TYR A 94 -16.40 -24.10 19.09
C TYR A 94 -17.35 -22.89 19.09
N ILE A 95 -17.42 -22.23 17.94
CA ILE A 95 -18.41 -21.18 17.69
C ILE A 95 -19.80 -21.82 17.71
N ASP A 96 -20.69 -21.25 18.54
CA ASP A 96 -22.09 -21.66 18.68
C ASP A 96 -22.78 -21.82 17.31
N GLU A 97 -23.58 -22.88 17.15
CA GLU A 97 -24.24 -23.25 15.89
C GLU A 97 -25.20 -22.15 15.39
N SER A 98 -25.74 -21.34 16.30
CA SER A 98 -26.54 -20.18 15.94
C SER A 98 -25.70 -19.05 15.32
N LEU A 99 -24.46 -18.86 15.82
CA LEU A 99 -23.53 -17.87 15.31
C LEU A 99 -22.91 -18.33 13.99
N SER A 100 -22.55 -19.61 13.86
CA SER A 100 -22.04 -20.17 12.60
C SER A 100 -23.05 -20.05 11.46
N ASN A 101 -24.32 -20.36 11.71
CA ASN A 101 -25.40 -20.16 10.74
C ASN A 101 -25.60 -18.69 10.36
N LYS A 102 -25.45 -17.77 11.33
CA LYS A 102 -25.52 -16.33 11.05
C LYS A 102 -24.36 -15.86 10.19
N ILE A 103 -23.15 -16.36 10.44
CA ILE A 103 -21.94 -16.10 9.64
C ILE A 103 -22.15 -16.59 8.20
N LEU A 104 -22.65 -17.81 8.00
CA LEU A 104 -22.91 -18.38 6.67
C LEU A 104 -23.96 -17.58 5.90
N LYS A 105 -25.05 -17.16 6.55
CA LYS A 105 -26.06 -16.28 5.93
C LYS A 105 -25.48 -14.94 5.51
N THR A 106 -24.62 -14.33 6.33
CA THR A 106 -23.95 -13.06 5.96
C THR A 106 -22.97 -13.25 4.82
N ALA A 107 -22.22 -14.36 4.79
CA ALA A 107 -21.27 -14.66 3.72
C ALA A 107 -21.97 -14.90 2.38
N TRP A 108 -23.08 -15.64 2.38
CA TRP A 108 -23.90 -15.82 1.17
C TRP A 108 -24.47 -14.50 0.66
N LYS A 109 -24.94 -13.64 1.56
CA LYS A 109 -25.42 -12.30 1.18
C LYS A 109 -24.32 -11.45 0.56
N GLN A 110 -23.13 -11.41 1.15
CA GLN A 110 -21.99 -10.68 0.58
C GLN A 110 -21.57 -11.21 -0.79
N LYS A 111 -21.55 -12.55 -0.97
CA LYS A 111 -21.26 -13.16 -2.27
C LYS A 111 -22.30 -12.75 -3.32
N GLN A 112 -23.58 -12.81 -2.97
CA GLN A 112 -24.66 -12.40 -3.87
C GLN A 112 -24.58 -10.91 -4.22
N ASP A 113 -24.25 -10.06 -3.24
CA ASP A 113 -24.07 -8.62 -3.47
C ASP A 113 -22.87 -8.36 -4.40
N MET A 114 -21.77 -9.10 -4.27
CA MET A 114 -20.63 -9.01 -5.20
C MET A 114 -20.99 -9.47 -6.61
N GLU A 115 -21.68 -10.61 -6.77
CA GLU A 115 -22.13 -11.10 -8.08
C GLU A 115 -23.10 -10.11 -8.74
N ALA A 116 -23.97 -9.46 -7.96
CA ALA A 116 -24.85 -8.41 -8.45
C ALA A 116 -24.07 -7.16 -8.88
N MET A 117 -23.07 -6.74 -8.09
CA MET A 117 -22.18 -5.62 -8.44
C MET A 117 -21.35 -5.93 -9.70
N GLU A 118 -20.86 -7.15 -9.86
CA GLU A 118 -20.11 -7.60 -11.03
C GLU A 118 -20.99 -7.57 -12.29
N LYS A 119 -22.22 -8.10 -12.22
CA LYS A 119 -23.20 -8.00 -13.32
C LYS A 119 -23.50 -6.54 -13.68
N THR A 120 -23.70 -5.69 -12.68
CA THR A 120 -23.97 -4.26 -12.87
C THR A 120 -22.75 -3.54 -13.45
N GLN A 121 -21.53 -3.93 -13.07
CA GLN A 121 -20.29 -3.40 -13.65
C GLN A 121 -20.13 -3.81 -15.12
N VAL A 122 -20.43 -5.06 -15.47
CA VAL A 122 -20.41 -5.52 -16.88
C VAL A 122 -21.45 -4.76 -17.72
N GLU A 123 -22.68 -4.58 -17.22
CA GLU A 123 -23.70 -3.77 -17.90
C GLU A 123 -23.29 -2.30 -18.05
N ASN A 124 -22.67 -1.73 -17.00
CA ASN A 124 -22.18 -0.35 -17.03
C ASN A 124 -20.94 -0.16 -17.92
N MET A 125 -20.09 -1.18 -18.08
CA MET A 125 -18.96 -1.14 -19.02
C MET A 125 -19.46 -1.14 -20.47
N ILE A 126 -20.50 -1.93 -20.78
CA ILE A 126 -21.15 -1.90 -22.09
C ILE A 126 -21.77 -0.51 -22.38
N GLN A 127 -22.34 0.16 -21.37
CA GLN A 127 -22.89 1.52 -21.53
C GLN A 127 -21.83 2.63 -21.54
N LYS A 128 -20.70 2.48 -20.83
CA LYS A 128 -19.63 3.48 -20.78
C LYS A 128 -18.82 3.56 -22.06
N ASP A 129 -18.57 2.44 -22.73
CA ASP A 129 -17.88 2.44 -24.04
C ASP A 129 -18.67 3.20 -25.12
N ALA A 130 -19.98 3.36 -24.95
CA ALA A 130 -20.81 4.19 -25.81
C ALA A 130 -20.72 5.70 -25.48
N LEU A 131 -20.48 6.09 -24.23
CA LEU A 131 -20.50 7.50 -23.78
C LEU A 131 -19.14 8.21 -23.84
N GLU A 132 -18.01 7.51 -23.73
CA GLU A 132 -16.69 8.15 -23.65
C GLU A 132 -16.17 8.72 -24.99
N ARG A 133 -16.89 8.53 -26.10
CA ARG A 133 -16.56 9.16 -27.39
C ARG A 133 -16.97 10.63 -27.53
N ILE A 134 -17.61 11.26 -26.53
CA ILE A 134 -18.26 12.58 -26.73
C ILE A 134 -17.74 13.75 -25.88
N ARG A 135 -16.79 13.62 -24.94
CA ARG A 135 -16.35 14.79 -24.14
C ARG A 135 -14.83 14.98 -24.05
N LYS A 136 -14.31 15.84 -24.95
CA LYS A 136 -13.05 16.59 -24.82
C LYS A 136 -13.36 18.09 -24.67
N VAL A 137 -12.42 18.82 -24.04
CA VAL A 137 -12.32 20.28 -23.76
C VAL A 137 -13.09 20.78 -22.52
N SER A 138 -12.64 21.73 -21.67
CA SER A 138 -11.56 22.74 -21.69
C SER A 138 -11.40 23.43 -20.29
N LEU A 139 -10.24 24.09 -20.06
CA LEU A 139 -9.94 25.25 -19.15
C LEU A 139 -10.12 25.10 -17.61
N GLY A 140 -9.33 25.69 -16.71
CA GLY A 140 -8.22 26.65 -16.77
C GLY A 140 -7.86 27.21 -15.38
N ASN A 141 -6.60 27.67 -15.24
CA ASN A 141 -5.99 28.70 -14.37
C ASN A 141 -6.71 29.25 -13.10
N ASP A 142 -5.99 29.31 -11.95
CA ASP A 142 -5.34 30.56 -11.47
C ASP A 142 -4.77 30.51 -10.01
N SER A 143 -3.65 31.23 -9.87
CA SER A 143 -3.18 32.03 -8.72
C SER A 143 -2.11 31.49 -7.74
N VAL A 144 -1.19 32.42 -7.47
CA VAL A 144 0.14 32.36 -6.87
C VAL A 144 0.17 32.98 -5.46
N ASN A 145 1.19 32.60 -4.65
CA ASN A 145 1.93 33.38 -3.64
C ASN A 145 2.03 32.70 -2.25
N SER A 146 3.24 32.34 -1.83
CA SER A 146 3.98 33.01 -0.75
C SER A 146 5.23 32.21 -0.35
N LEU A 147 6.36 32.91 -0.33
CA LEU A 147 7.71 32.48 0.04
C LEU A 147 7.88 32.37 1.57
N SER A 148 8.62 31.37 2.04
CA SER A 148 9.47 31.48 3.25
C SER A 148 10.52 30.36 3.28
N ASP A 149 11.74 30.81 3.56
CA ASP A 149 13.04 30.16 3.68
C ASP A 149 13.12 29.11 4.82
N ASP A 150 13.66 27.91 4.54
CA ASP A 150 14.79 27.29 5.28
C ASP A 150 14.98 25.81 4.87
N ASP A 151 16.24 25.44 4.70
CA ASP A 151 16.79 24.20 4.14
C ASP A 151 16.57 24.05 2.63
N ILE A 152 17.66 24.21 1.86
CA ILE A 152 17.81 23.84 0.46
C ILE A 152 17.39 22.37 0.31
N ILE A 153 16.09 22.16 0.11
CA ILE A 153 15.57 21.04 -0.64
C ILE A 153 16.34 21.14 -1.96
N SER A 154 17.05 20.09 -2.32
CA SER A 154 17.53 19.93 -3.68
C SER A 154 16.29 19.93 -4.58
N ASP A 155 15.79 21.12 -4.92
CA ASP A 155 14.58 21.36 -5.71
C ASP A 155 14.85 21.17 -7.21
N ASN A 156 16.01 20.59 -7.53
CA ASN A 156 16.38 20.14 -8.86
C ASN A 156 16.37 18.60 -8.98
N ASP A 157 15.59 17.88 -8.16
CA ASP A 157 15.19 16.55 -8.58
C ASP A 157 13.94 16.75 -9.44
N ASP A 158 14.16 16.89 -10.75
CA ASP A 158 13.12 16.79 -11.78
C ASP A 158 12.38 15.47 -11.56
N HIS A 159 11.37 15.56 -10.72
CA HIS A 159 10.35 14.55 -10.58
C HIS A 159 9.36 14.86 -11.68
N ASP A 160 9.83 14.70 -12.93
CA ASP A 160 8.95 14.59 -14.07
C ASP A 160 7.98 13.47 -13.68
N GLY A 161 6.71 13.83 -13.43
CA GLY A 161 5.72 12.91 -12.92
C GLY A 161 5.68 11.76 -13.90
N VAL A 162 6.35 10.65 -13.57
CA VAL A 162 6.76 9.64 -14.54
C VAL A 162 5.51 8.97 -15.05
N SER A 163 4.91 9.59 -16.05
CA SER A 163 3.71 9.15 -16.72
C SER A 163 4.19 8.07 -17.66
N LEU A 164 4.44 6.89 -17.07
CA LEU A 164 5.00 5.75 -17.75
C LEU A 164 3.96 5.22 -18.74
N GLN A 165 4.02 5.71 -19.98
CA GLN A 165 3.37 5.08 -21.11
C GLN A 165 4.12 3.79 -21.43
N ILE A 166 3.79 2.73 -20.69
CA ILE A 166 4.25 1.38 -21.00
C ILE A 166 3.38 0.86 -22.12
N ASN A 167 4.01 0.43 -23.21
CA ASN A 167 3.31 -0.23 -24.30
C ASN A 167 2.76 -1.58 -23.79
N PRO A 168 1.45 -1.87 -23.95
CA PRO A 168 0.87 -3.15 -23.56
C PRO A 168 1.56 -4.36 -24.22
N GLU A 169 2.15 -4.19 -25.40
CA GLU A 169 2.92 -5.26 -26.06
C GLU A 169 4.18 -5.64 -25.28
N ASP A 170 4.91 -4.65 -24.75
CA ASP A 170 6.11 -4.88 -23.94
C ASP A 170 5.76 -5.52 -22.59
N GLU A 171 4.64 -5.10 -21.98
CA GLU A 171 4.13 -5.71 -20.75
C GLU A 171 3.78 -7.19 -20.96
N ALA A 172 3.05 -7.52 -22.04
CA ALA A 172 2.71 -8.90 -22.38
C ALA A 172 3.94 -9.75 -22.76
N ALA A 173 4.95 -9.15 -23.39
CA ALA A 173 6.20 -9.84 -23.70
C ALA A 173 6.98 -10.20 -22.43
N VAL A 174 7.02 -9.29 -21.45
CA VAL A 174 7.68 -9.52 -20.16
C VAL A 174 6.90 -10.51 -19.30
N GLU A 175 5.57 -10.47 -19.33
CA GLU A 175 4.69 -11.37 -18.56
C GLU A 175 4.94 -12.85 -18.90
N LYS A 176 5.28 -13.18 -20.15
CA LYS A 176 5.66 -14.54 -20.57
C LYS A 176 6.92 -15.09 -19.88
N PHE A 177 7.74 -14.20 -19.31
CA PHE A 177 8.96 -14.53 -18.58
C PHE A 177 8.86 -14.21 -17.08
N ILE A 178 7.69 -13.85 -16.58
CA ILE A 178 7.45 -13.90 -15.13
C ILE A 178 7.47 -15.37 -14.74
N SER A 179 8.24 -15.71 -13.69
CA SER A 179 8.30 -17.08 -13.19
C SER A 179 6.89 -17.55 -12.87
N LYS A 180 6.41 -18.59 -13.57
CA LYS A 180 5.11 -19.25 -13.30
C LYS A 180 5.06 -19.92 -11.91
N THR A 181 6.09 -19.74 -11.09
CA THR A 181 6.12 -20.04 -9.66
C THR A 181 5.16 -19.14 -8.86
N GLY A 182 4.54 -18.13 -9.49
CA GLY A 182 3.22 -17.67 -9.07
C GLY A 182 2.24 -18.84 -9.17
N ALA A 183 2.15 -19.63 -8.09
CA ALA A 183 1.30 -20.79 -7.92
C ALA A 183 0.01 -20.61 -8.72
N ALA A 184 -0.25 -21.56 -9.63
CA ALA A 184 -1.52 -21.68 -10.34
C ALA A 184 -2.63 -21.24 -9.41
N SER A 185 -3.33 -20.16 -9.77
CA SER A 185 -4.35 -19.46 -8.99
C SER A 185 -5.06 -20.45 -8.07
N ARG A 186 -4.57 -20.58 -6.82
CA ARG A 186 -5.26 -21.37 -5.80
C ARG A 186 -6.60 -20.66 -5.69
N THR A 187 -7.70 -21.36 -5.90
CA THR A 187 -8.99 -20.71 -5.77
C THR A 187 -9.07 -20.11 -4.36
N LEU A 188 -9.76 -18.98 -4.19
CA LEU A 188 -9.86 -18.34 -2.87
C LEU A 188 -10.28 -19.34 -1.78
N ASN A 189 -11.08 -20.34 -2.15
CA ASN A 189 -11.45 -21.47 -1.31
C ASN A 189 -10.25 -22.31 -0.86
N ASP A 190 -9.35 -22.69 -1.76
CA ASP A 190 -8.14 -23.46 -1.43
C ASP A 190 -7.22 -22.66 -0.50
N ILE A 191 -7.07 -21.35 -0.75
CA ILE A 191 -6.30 -20.45 0.13
C ILE A 191 -6.94 -20.37 1.51
N ILE A 192 -8.28 -20.27 1.59
CA ILE A 192 -9.00 -20.22 2.87
C ILE A 192 -8.90 -21.55 3.61
N ILE A 193 -9.06 -22.69 2.93
CA ILE A 193 -8.96 -24.03 3.52
C ILE A 193 -7.55 -24.25 4.08
N GLU A 194 -6.51 -23.97 3.29
CA GLU A 194 -5.12 -24.07 3.71
C GLU A 194 -4.81 -23.11 4.87
N LYS A 195 -5.37 -21.89 4.88
CA LYS A 195 -5.19 -20.97 6.02
C LYS A 195 -5.89 -21.44 7.27
N ILE A 196 -7.10 -22.01 7.14
CA ILE A 196 -7.83 -22.58 8.28
C ILE A 196 -7.08 -23.79 8.81
N GLU A 197 -6.61 -24.67 7.93
CA GLU A 197 -5.83 -25.86 8.31
C GLU A 197 -4.50 -25.48 8.93
N LYS A 198 -3.76 -24.53 8.35
CA LYS A 198 -2.52 -24.00 8.92
C LYS A 198 -2.77 -23.35 10.28
N LYS A 199 -3.86 -22.57 10.45
CA LYS A 199 -4.20 -21.99 11.76
C LYS A 199 -4.63 -23.05 12.76
N LYS A 200 -5.36 -24.09 12.35
CA LYS A 200 -5.72 -25.22 13.21
C LYS A 200 -4.46 -25.96 13.65
N ALA A 201 -3.55 -26.27 12.72
CA ALA A 201 -2.27 -26.89 13.02
C ALA A 201 -1.38 -25.99 13.90
N GLU A 202 -1.37 -24.68 13.68
CA GLU A 202 -0.67 -23.71 14.54
C GLU A 202 -1.28 -23.64 15.94
N LEU A 203 -2.61 -23.65 16.05
CA LEU A 203 -3.31 -23.68 17.33
C LEU A 203 -3.10 -25.01 18.07
N GLU A 204 -3.16 -26.14 17.36
CA GLU A 204 -2.87 -27.46 17.92
C GLU A 204 -1.40 -27.56 18.34
N PHE A 205 -0.46 -27.11 17.51
CA PHE A 205 0.97 -27.06 17.85
C PHE A 205 1.24 -26.16 19.06
N ARG A 206 0.61 -24.99 19.11
CA ARG A 206 0.71 -24.04 20.23
C ARG A 206 0.07 -24.55 21.51
N SER A 207 -0.95 -25.42 21.41
CA SER A 207 -1.59 -26.07 22.56
C SER A 207 -0.82 -27.32 23.02
N MET A 208 -0.07 -27.99 22.14
CA MET A 208 0.70 -29.20 22.47
C MET A 208 2.13 -28.93 22.93
N CYS A 209 2.77 -27.83 22.51
CA CYS A 209 4.15 -27.49 22.85
C CYS A 209 4.28 -26.01 23.23
N PRO A 210 4.22 -25.64 24.54
CA PRO A 210 4.44 -24.27 24.99
C PRO A 210 5.92 -23.83 25.00
N GLU A 211 6.85 -24.71 24.62
CA GLU A 211 8.28 -24.42 24.60
C GLU A 211 8.76 -24.55 23.15
N ASP A 212 9.46 -23.51 22.67
CA ASP A 212 10.11 -23.40 21.36
C ASP A 212 9.37 -22.68 20.22
N ASP A 213 8.85 -21.47 20.49
CA ASP A 213 8.77 -20.45 19.44
C ASP A 213 9.63 -19.23 19.83
N ASP A 214 10.81 -19.12 19.21
CA ASP A 214 11.88 -18.12 19.40
C ASP A 214 11.48 -16.68 18.97
N PHE A 215 10.19 -16.36 18.98
CA PHE A 215 9.71 -14.99 19.01
C PHE A 215 9.20 -14.67 20.41
N MET A 216 10.11 -14.76 21.38
CA MET A 216 10.01 -14.01 22.63
C MET A 216 9.80 -12.54 22.23
N ILE A 217 8.54 -12.10 22.25
CA ILE A 217 8.19 -10.75 22.63
C ILE A 217 8.82 -10.62 24.01
N LYS A 218 10.09 -10.19 24.04
CA LYS A 218 10.78 -9.83 25.26
C LYS A 218 9.77 -8.98 26.01
N GLN A 219 9.47 -9.34 27.25
CA GLN A 219 8.57 -8.58 28.11
C GLN A 219 9.16 -7.16 28.22
N MET A 220 8.73 -6.29 27.31
CA MET A 220 9.12 -4.90 27.27
C MET A 220 8.26 -4.18 28.29
N ASP A 221 8.81 -3.13 28.90
CA ASP A 221 8.04 -2.25 29.77
C ASP A 221 6.78 -1.77 29.05
N PRO A 222 5.56 -2.01 29.60
CA PRO A 222 4.31 -1.56 29.02
C PRO A 222 4.29 -0.06 28.66
N ALA A 223 4.98 0.77 29.44
CA ALA A 223 5.07 2.22 29.18
C ALA A 223 5.81 2.53 27.87
N VAL A 224 6.88 1.77 27.57
CA VAL A 224 7.63 1.90 26.32
C VAL A 224 6.77 1.47 25.14
N VAL A 225 6.03 0.37 25.29
CA VAL A 225 5.12 -0.14 24.25
C VAL A 225 4.03 0.87 23.91
N GLU A 226 3.40 1.48 24.92
CA GLU A 226 2.39 2.52 24.72
C GLU A 226 2.97 3.75 24.03
N MET A 227 4.14 4.24 24.47
CA MET A 227 4.84 5.34 23.84
C MET A 227 5.13 5.09 22.34
N TYR A 228 5.60 3.89 21.96
CA TYR A 228 5.85 3.59 20.54
C TYR A 228 4.56 3.42 19.72
N ARG A 229 3.46 2.97 20.33
CA ARG A 229 2.14 2.97 19.66
C ARG A 229 1.68 4.39 19.37
N GLU A 230 1.85 5.31 20.31
CA GLU A 230 1.56 6.75 20.12
C GLU A 230 2.42 7.36 19.01
N ILE A 231 3.71 7.00 18.94
CA ILE A 231 4.59 7.43 17.84
C ILE A 231 4.07 6.94 16.49
N GLY A 232 3.56 5.70 16.41
CA GLY A 232 2.92 5.19 15.20
C GLY A 232 1.73 6.05 14.73
N LEU A 233 0.89 6.50 15.67
CA LEU A 233 -0.20 7.44 15.38
C LEU A 233 0.31 8.79 14.87
N VAL A 234 1.39 9.32 15.45
CA VAL A 234 2.02 10.58 14.98
C VAL A 234 2.58 10.41 13.56
N LEU A 235 3.25 9.30 13.27
CA LEU A 235 3.84 9.02 11.95
C LEU A 235 2.76 8.83 10.85
N SER A 236 1.58 8.33 11.22
CA SER A 236 0.44 8.25 10.29
C SER A 236 -0.06 9.63 9.84
N ARG A 237 -0.02 10.63 10.72
CA ARG A 237 -0.48 12.01 10.45
C ARG A 237 0.63 12.93 9.96
N TYR A 238 1.87 12.48 10.03
CA TYR A 238 3.04 13.27 9.69
C TYR A 238 3.01 13.68 8.21
N ARG A 239 3.32 14.95 7.94
CA ARG A 239 3.49 15.48 6.57
C ARG A 239 4.82 16.18 6.41
N SER A 240 5.16 17.04 7.38
CA SER A 240 6.40 17.78 7.43
C SER A 240 6.76 18.09 8.89
N GLY A 241 8.02 18.50 9.12
CA GLY A 241 8.48 18.98 10.42
C GLY A 241 9.47 18.05 11.12
N LYS A 242 9.52 18.13 12.45
CA LYS A 242 10.48 17.39 13.27
C LYS A 242 9.88 16.05 13.69
N ILE A 243 10.63 14.97 13.46
CA ILE A 243 10.29 13.64 13.96
C ILE A 243 10.51 13.54 15.48
N PRO A 244 9.65 12.82 16.22
CA PRO A 244 9.81 12.55 17.65
C PRO A 244 11.22 12.04 18.02
N LYS A 245 11.78 12.57 19.11
CA LYS A 245 13.14 12.20 19.57
C LYS A 245 13.30 10.71 19.82
N ALA A 246 12.27 10.06 20.40
CA ALA A 246 12.23 8.63 20.63
C ALA A 246 12.38 7.79 19.34
N PHE A 247 11.81 8.26 18.22
CA PHE A 247 11.98 7.58 16.94
C PHE A 247 13.39 7.78 16.36
N LYS A 248 14.02 8.93 16.59
CA LYS A 248 15.39 9.19 16.10
C LYS A 248 16.46 8.32 16.77
N VAL A 249 16.24 7.91 18.02
CA VAL A 249 17.18 7.03 18.75
C VAL A 249 16.98 5.54 18.44
N LEU A 250 15.88 5.20 17.77
CA LEU A 250 15.47 3.84 17.44
C LEU A 250 16.60 3.02 16.75
N PRO A 251 17.37 3.55 15.76
CA PRO A 251 18.49 2.83 15.15
C PRO A 251 19.62 2.40 16.10
N LYS A 252 19.77 3.06 17.25
CA LYS A 252 20.82 2.75 18.22
C LYS A 252 20.42 1.65 19.19
N MET A 253 19.15 1.26 19.19
CA MET A 253 18.59 0.27 20.10
C MET A 253 18.85 -1.14 19.58
N MET A 254 19.11 -2.09 20.48
CA MET A 254 19.36 -3.49 20.11
C MET A 254 18.09 -4.19 19.59
N ASN A 255 16.93 -3.80 20.10
CA ASN A 255 15.61 -4.31 19.72
C ASN A 255 14.85 -3.37 18.75
N TRP A 256 15.58 -2.66 17.90
CA TRP A 256 15.02 -1.66 16.99
C TRP A 256 13.89 -2.21 16.11
N GLU A 257 13.99 -3.45 15.64
CA GLU A 257 12.97 -4.07 14.78
C GLU A 257 11.64 -4.29 15.49
N GLN A 258 11.67 -4.79 16.73
CA GLN A 258 10.49 -5.01 17.54
C GLN A 258 9.80 -3.67 17.84
N LEU A 259 10.59 -2.66 18.21
CA LEU A 259 10.11 -1.30 18.44
C LEU A 259 9.47 -0.69 17.18
N LEU A 260 10.09 -0.94 16.03
CA LEU A 260 9.60 -0.47 14.75
C LEU A 260 8.28 -1.15 14.37
N TYR A 261 8.14 -2.45 14.59
CA TYR A 261 6.91 -3.18 14.33
C TYR A 261 5.72 -2.63 15.16
N LEU A 262 5.96 -2.27 16.43
CA LEU A 262 4.93 -1.66 17.29
C LEU A 262 4.38 -0.33 16.76
N THR A 263 5.19 0.41 16.00
CA THR A 263 4.76 1.68 15.40
C THR A 263 3.86 1.52 14.16
N ASN A 264 3.55 0.27 13.74
CA ASN A 264 2.71 -0.07 12.59
C ASN A 264 3.13 0.66 11.30
N PRO A 265 4.24 0.26 10.66
CA PRO A 265 4.79 0.95 9.48
C PRO A 265 3.83 1.02 8.28
N ASP A 266 2.90 0.08 8.16
CA ASP A 266 1.90 0.03 7.08
C ASP A 266 1.02 1.29 7.07
N LYS A 267 0.72 1.85 8.25
CA LYS A 267 -0.13 3.03 8.42
C LYS A 267 0.63 4.35 8.32
N TRP A 268 1.93 4.32 8.06
CA TRP A 268 2.72 5.54 7.96
C TRP A 268 2.38 6.33 6.72
N SER A 269 2.40 7.65 6.86
CA SER A 269 2.40 8.54 5.70
C SER A 269 3.64 8.31 4.82
N ALA A 270 3.53 8.59 3.53
CA ALA A 270 4.67 8.50 2.61
C ALA A 270 5.83 9.43 3.04
N ALA A 271 5.50 10.62 3.57
CA ALA A 271 6.47 11.56 4.12
C ALA A 271 7.19 11.01 5.37
N ALA A 272 6.49 10.30 6.26
CA ALA A 272 7.12 9.63 7.39
C ALA A 272 8.07 8.52 6.92
N MET A 273 7.68 7.76 5.89
CA MET A 273 8.51 6.69 5.32
C MET A 273 9.83 7.24 4.74
N TYR A 274 9.77 8.38 4.04
CA TYR A 274 10.96 9.08 3.56
C TYR A 274 11.92 9.44 4.69
N GLN A 275 11.37 10.09 5.71
CA GLN A 275 12.16 10.56 6.84
C GLN A 275 12.72 9.41 7.68
N ALA A 276 11.95 8.34 7.86
CA ALA A 276 12.42 7.09 8.45
C ALA A 276 13.57 6.53 7.62
N THR A 277 13.39 6.33 6.31
CA THR A 277 14.44 5.80 5.44
C THR A 277 15.72 6.64 5.52
N ARG A 278 15.61 7.97 5.58
CA ARG A 278 16.75 8.87 5.76
C ARG A 278 17.50 8.65 7.09
N ILE A 279 16.77 8.48 8.19
CA ILE A 279 17.35 8.21 9.52
C ILE A 279 17.99 6.82 9.56
N PHE A 280 17.31 5.81 9.02
CA PHE A 280 17.78 4.43 9.04
C PHE A 280 18.98 4.21 8.11
N ALA A 281 18.98 4.80 6.91
CA ALA A 281 20.08 4.69 5.96
C ALA A 281 21.39 5.32 6.48
N SER A 282 21.28 6.43 7.25
CA SER A 282 22.44 7.14 7.80
C SER A 282 22.98 6.51 9.09
N ASN A 283 22.11 6.02 9.99
CA ASN A 283 22.53 5.58 11.32
C ASN A 283 22.72 4.06 11.45
N LEU A 284 22.02 3.24 10.67
CA LEU A 284 22.13 1.78 10.80
C LEU A 284 23.33 1.21 10.05
N HIS A 285 23.87 0.11 10.58
CA HIS A 285 24.82 -0.73 9.86
C HIS A 285 24.18 -1.39 8.62
N ALA A 286 24.98 -1.73 7.60
CA ALA A 286 24.47 -2.21 6.31
C ALA A 286 23.57 -3.46 6.43
N LYS A 287 23.92 -4.39 7.32
CA LYS A 287 23.13 -5.61 7.60
C LYS A 287 21.76 -5.30 8.22
N MET A 288 21.70 -4.36 9.16
CA MET A 288 20.44 -3.97 9.80
C MET A 288 19.56 -3.15 8.84
N CYS A 289 20.18 -2.27 8.06
CA CYS A 289 19.51 -1.49 7.03
C CYS A 289 18.90 -2.37 5.93
N GLN A 290 19.56 -3.47 5.55
CA GLN A 290 19.01 -4.48 4.65
C GLN A 290 17.68 -5.06 5.19
N ARG A 291 17.60 -5.34 6.50
CA ARG A 291 16.37 -5.86 7.12
C ARG A 291 15.24 -4.83 7.09
N PHE A 292 15.54 -3.57 7.39
CA PHE A 292 14.58 -2.47 7.25
C PHE A 292 14.04 -2.36 5.82
N TYR A 293 14.92 -2.45 4.82
CA TYR A 293 14.50 -2.38 3.42
C TYR A 293 13.61 -3.55 3.01
N ASN A 294 13.99 -4.78 3.37
CA ASN A 294 13.24 -5.96 2.99
C ASN A 294 11.87 -6.02 3.69
N LEU A 295 11.81 -5.69 4.99
CA LEU A 295 10.59 -5.86 5.79
C LEU A 295 9.60 -4.71 5.67
N ILE A 296 10.06 -3.48 5.39
CA ILE A 296 9.22 -2.27 5.49
C ILE A 296 9.21 -1.48 4.19
N LEU A 297 10.39 -1.10 3.68
CA LEU A 297 10.44 -0.20 2.53
C LEU A 297 9.98 -0.90 1.25
N LEU A 298 10.50 -2.09 0.94
CA LEU A 298 10.19 -2.82 -0.28
C LEU A 298 8.70 -3.18 -0.39
N PRO A 299 8.04 -3.79 0.62
CA PRO A 299 6.61 -4.10 0.56
C PRO A 299 5.78 -2.84 0.32
N ARG A 300 6.06 -1.77 1.08
CA ARG A 300 5.34 -0.49 0.92
C ARG A 300 5.48 0.10 -0.47
N LEU A 301 6.66 0.01 -1.09
CA LEU A 301 6.88 0.51 -2.45
C LEU A 301 6.06 -0.29 -3.47
N ARG A 302 6.02 -1.62 -3.34
CA ARG A 302 5.25 -2.49 -4.23
C ARG A 302 3.75 -2.25 -4.10
N ASP A 303 3.26 -2.12 -2.87
CA ASP A 303 1.85 -1.85 -2.59
C ASP A 303 1.39 -0.51 -3.21
N ASP A 304 2.20 0.55 -3.10
CA ASP A 304 1.89 1.87 -3.68
C ASP A 304 1.89 1.84 -5.22
N ILE A 305 2.86 1.14 -5.82
CA ILE A 305 2.94 0.96 -7.29
C ILE A 305 1.77 0.12 -7.80
N ALA A 306 1.36 -0.91 -7.07
CA ALA A 306 0.22 -1.75 -7.44
C ALA A 306 -1.10 -0.97 -7.41
N GLU A 307 -1.31 -0.14 -6.38
CA GLU A 307 -2.54 0.63 -6.19
C GLU A 307 -2.65 1.81 -7.17
N TYR A 308 -1.63 2.68 -7.22
CA TYR A 308 -1.72 3.94 -7.96
C TYR A 308 -1.09 3.88 -9.36
N LYS A 309 -0.40 2.78 -9.71
CA LYS A 309 0.42 2.62 -10.94
C LYS A 309 1.59 3.61 -11.08
N ASN A 310 1.69 4.55 -10.16
CA ASN A 310 2.72 5.58 -10.05
C ASN A 310 3.26 5.57 -8.62
N LEU A 311 4.54 5.84 -8.46
CA LEU A 311 5.15 5.93 -7.14
C LEU A 311 4.95 7.33 -6.54
N ASN A 312 4.49 7.39 -5.29
CA ASN A 312 4.43 8.65 -4.55
C ASN A 312 5.80 9.35 -4.50
N PHE A 313 5.81 10.68 -4.68
CA PHE A 313 7.02 11.52 -4.61
C PHE A 313 7.91 11.24 -3.40
N HIS A 314 7.34 11.16 -2.19
CA HIS A 314 8.12 10.92 -0.99
C HIS A 314 8.69 9.50 -0.93
N LEU A 315 8.00 8.52 -1.51
CA LEU A 315 8.50 7.16 -1.61
C LEU A 315 9.61 7.04 -2.66
N PHE A 316 9.51 7.77 -3.76
CA PHE A 316 10.60 7.90 -4.73
C PHE A 316 11.84 8.53 -4.09
N GLN A 317 11.66 9.62 -3.33
CA GLN A 317 12.75 10.21 -2.55
C GLN A 317 13.32 9.24 -1.50
N ALA A 318 12.47 8.41 -0.87
CA ALA A 318 12.91 7.38 0.08
C ALA A 318 13.81 6.36 -0.63
N LEU A 319 13.40 5.93 -1.81
CA LEU A 319 14.17 5.02 -2.65
C LEU A 319 15.51 5.63 -3.06
N ASN A 320 15.54 6.90 -3.49
CA ASN A 320 16.79 7.63 -3.77
C ASN A 320 17.71 7.69 -2.55
N LYS A 321 17.17 7.96 -1.35
CA LYS A 321 17.96 7.94 -0.10
C LYS A 321 18.47 6.54 0.25
N ALA A 322 17.71 5.49 -0.09
CA ALA A 322 18.11 4.13 0.19
C ALA A 322 19.38 3.70 -0.60
N VAL A 323 19.57 4.22 -1.81
CA VAL A 323 20.71 3.88 -2.68
C VAL A 323 22.06 4.33 -2.12
N TYR A 324 22.10 5.40 -1.32
CA TYR A 324 23.34 5.89 -0.68
C TYR A 324 24.02 4.84 0.23
N LYS A 325 23.30 3.76 0.58
CA LYS A 325 23.85 2.58 1.22
C LYS A 325 23.75 1.37 0.26
N PRO A 326 24.65 1.27 -0.74
CA PRO A 326 24.49 0.36 -1.87
C PRO A 326 24.45 -1.12 -1.46
N GLN A 327 25.25 -1.54 -0.47
CA GLN A 327 25.23 -2.91 0.04
C GLN A 327 23.85 -3.33 0.56
N ALA A 328 23.17 -2.44 1.30
CA ALA A 328 21.85 -2.71 1.84
C ALA A 328 20.79 -2.63 0.74
N PHE A 329 20.90 -1.65 -0.16
CA PHE A 329 19.98 -1.48 -1.29
C PHE A 329 19.93 -2.73 -2.18
N PHE A 330 21.09 -3.23 -2.63
CA PHE A 330 21.12 -4.41 -3.49
C PHE A 330 20.57 -5.65 -2.79
N LYS A 331 20.99 -5.92 -1.54
CA LYS A 331 20.56 -7.13 -0.82
C LYS A 331 19.15 -7.05 -0.24
N GLY A 332 18.63 -5.85 -0.02
CA GLY A 332 17.35 -5.62 0.65
C GLY A 332 16.21 -5.23 -0.29
N ILE A 333 16.52 -4.66 -1.46
CA ILE A 333 15.54 -4.17 -2.43
C ILE A 333 15.73 -4.90 -3.77
N LEU A 334 16.86 -4.67 -4.46
CA LEU A 334 17.00 -5.12 -5.85
C LEU A 334 17.03 -6.64 -6.00
N LEU A 335 17.87 -7.33 -5.23
CA LEU A 335 17.99 -8.80 -5.33
C LEU A 335 16.70 -9.51 -4.88
N PRO A 336 16.06 -9.17 -3.73
CA PRO A 336 14.78 -9.75 -3.39
C PRO A 336 13.70 -9.50 -4.44
N LEU A 337 13.69 -8.32 -5.08
CA LEU A 337 12.76 -8.01 -6.16
C LEU A 337 12.99 -8.93 -7.38
N CYS A 338 14.24 -9.12 -7.80
CA CYS A 338 14.60 -9.98 -8.93
C CYS A 338 14.37 -11.47 -8.62
N GLU A 339 14.73 -11.91 -7.40
CA GLU A 339 14.58 -13.28 -6.91
C GLU A 339 13.10 -13.66 -6.75
N SER A 340 12.23 -12.71 -6.38
CA SER A 340 10.80 -12.96 -6.24
C SER A 340 10.12 -13.36 -7.55
N GLY A 341 10.73 -13.06 -8.70
CA GLY A 341 10.18 -13.34 -10.03
C GLY A 341 8.87 -12.60 -10.38
N THR A 342 8.26 -11.90 -9.43
CA THR A 342 6.96 -11.18 -9.56
C THR A 342 7.13 -9.69 -9.88
N CYS A 343 8.33 -9.29 -10.33
CA CYS A 343 8.63 -7.90 -10.65
C CYS A 343 7.97 -7.49 -11.97
N THR A 344 7.01 -6.58 -11.89
CA THR A 344 6.31 -6.02 -13.06
C THR A 344 7.20 -5.07 -13.85
N LEU A 345 6.86 -4.82 -15.12
CA LEU A 345 7.59 -3.84 -15.95
C LEU A 345 7.50 -2.41 -15.39
N ARG A 346 6.38 -2.04 -14.75
CA ARG A 346 6.20 -0.76 -14.03
C ARG A 346 7.16 -0.65 -12.86
N GLU A 347 7.21 -1.66 -12.00
CA GLU A 347 8.16 -1.69 -10.89
C GLU A 347 9.59 -1.58 -11.44
N ALA A 348 9.95 -2.41 -12.42
CA ALA A 348 11.30 -2.45 -12.98
C ALA A 348 11.74 -1.12 -13.59
N THR A 349 10.84 -0.40 -14.27
CA THR A 349 11.13 0.94 -14.83
C THR A 349 11.30 2.00 -13.75
N ILE A 350 10.47 1.99 -12.70
CA ILE A 350 10.61 2.92 -11.55
C ILE A 350 11.92 2.67 -10.82
N PHE A 351 12.21 1.43 -10.40
CA PHE A 351 13.48 1.07 -9.76
C PHE A 351 14.67 1.33 -10.68
N GLY A 352 14.51 1.10 -11.98
CA GLY A 352 15.51 1.38 -13.00
C GLY A 352 15.85 2.86 -13.14
N SER A 353 14.85 3.74 -13.06
CA SER A 353 15.05 5.19 -13.11
C SER A 353 15.92 5.69 -11.95
N VAL A 354 15.69 5.15 -10.74
CA VAL A 354 16.49 5.45 -9.55
C VAL A 354 17.93 4.94 -9.71
N LEU A 355 18.11 3.71 -10.19
CA LEU A 355 19.45 3.16 -10.47
C LEU A 355 20.22 3.96 -11.52
N THR A 356 19.52 4.52 -12.50
CA THR A 356 20.10 5.35 -13.56
C THR A 356 20.56 6.71 -13.03
N LYS A 357 19.83 7.33 -12.10
CA LYS A 357 20.21 8.60 -11.46
C LYS A 357 21.29 8.41 -10.39
N ALA A 358 21.27 7.30 -9.67
CA ALA A 358 22.17 7.10 -8.53
C ALA A 358 23.62 6.80 -8.94
N SER A 359 24.56 7.25 -8.12
CA SER A 359 25.98 6.89 -8.20
C SER A 359 26.23 5.65 -7.34
N ILE A 360 26.67 4.56 -7.97
CA ILE A 360 26.84 3.26 -7.31
C ILE A 360 28.31 2.84 -7.40
N PRO A 361 28.96 2.45 -6.29
CA PRO A 361 30.31 1.92 -6.34
C PRO A 361 30.40 0.65 -7.19
N MET A 362 31.41 0.59 -8.06
CA MET A 362 31.62 -0.50 -9.03
C MET A 362 31.55 -1.90 -8.42
N MET A 363 32.19 -2.12 -7.26
CA MET A 363 32.21 -3.44 -6.60
C MET A 363 30.82 -3.96 -6.24
N HIS A 364 29.92 -3.07 -5.81
CA HIS A 364 28.56 -3.45 -5.45
C HIS A 364 27.72 -3.75 -6.69
N ALA A 365 27.87 -2.94 -7.74
CA ALA A 365 27.22 -3.17 -9.03
C ALA A 365 27.70 -4.49 -9.68
N ALA A 366 28.99 -4.78 -9.62
CA ALA A 366 29.59 -6.01 -10.14
C ALA A 366 29.01 -7.27 -9.47
N VAL A 367 28.93 -7.28 -8.12
CA VAL A 367 28.34 -8.39 -7.37
C VAL A 367 26.84 -8.54 -7.67
N ALA A 368 26.12 -7.42 -7.81
CA ALA A 368 24.70 -7.44 -8.17
C ALA A 368 24.49 -8.04 -9.57
N MET A 369 25.25 -7.60 -10.58
CA MET A 369 25.22 -8.15 -11.93
C MET A 369 25.54 -9.65 -11.94
N PHE A 370 26.57 -10.08 -11.21
CA PHE A 370 26.90 -11.50 -11.10
C PHE A 370 25.75 -12.34 -10.54
N LYS A 371 25.04 -11.83 -9.53
CA LYS A 371 23.88 -12.53 -8.96
C LYS A 371 22.70 -12.53 -9.92
N ILE A 372 22.39 -11.39 -10.54
CA ILE A 372 21.30 -11.26 -11.53
C ILE A 372 21.55 -12.14 -12.76
N ALA A 373 22.80 -12.31 -13.16
CA ALA A 373 23.17 -13.20 -14.25
C ALA A 373 22.89 -14.68 -13.94
N ASN A 374 23.09 -15.11 -12.69
CA ASN A 374 22.96 -16.51 -12.28
C ASN A 374 21.53 -16.91 -11.88
N MET A 375 20.66 -15.97 -11.50
CA MET A 375 19.26 -16.26 -11.16
C MET A 375 18.42 -16.62 -12.39
N GLU A 376 17.16 -16.99 -12.12
CA GLU A 376 16.15 -17.24 -13.15
C GLU A 376 15.91 -15.99 -14.00
N TYR A 377 15.64 -16.22 -15.28
CA TYR A 377 15.42 -15.13 -16.20
C TYR A 377 14.03 -14.53 -16.03
N THR A 378 13.98 -13.21 -15.86
CA THR A 378 12.76 -12.41 -15.99
C THR A 378 13.04 -11.22 -16.91
N GLY A 379 12.01 -10.66 -17.55
CA GLY A 379 12.19 -9.46 -18.38
C GLY A 379 12.73 -8.26 -17.57
N SER A 380 12.38 -8.17 -16.30
CA SER A 380 12.88 -7.16 -15.35
C SER A 380 14.38 -7.30 -15.10
N ASN A 381 14.91 -8.53 -15.06
CA ASN A 381 16.35 -8.79 -14.92
C ASN A 381 17.16 -8.22 -16.10
N SER A 382 16.65 -8.35 -17.34
CA SER A 382 17.27 -7.73 -18.52
C SER A 382 17.35 -6.21 -18.41
N LEU A 383 16.28 -5.57 -17.92
CA LEU A 383 16.24 -4.12 -17.74
C LEU A 383 17.29 -3.67 -16.71
N PHE A 384 17.39 -4.35 -15.57
CA PHE A 384 18.39 -4.01 -14.56
C PHE A 384 19.82 -4.27 -15.04
N LEU A 385 20.07 -5.37 -15.75
CA LEU A 385 21.38 -5.64 -16.36
C LEU A 385 21.76 -4.53 -17.34
N ARG A 386 20.85 -4.15 -18.23
CA ARG A 386 21.08 -3.05 -19.19
C ARG A 386 21.48 -1.76 -18.47
N ILE A 387 20.71 -1.35 -17.46
CA ILE A 387 20.96 -0.13 -16.69
C ILE A 387 22.33 -0.18 -15.98
N LEU A 388 22.69 -1.32 -15.39
CA LEU A 388 23.97 -1.48 -14.70
C LEU A 388 25.16 -1.51 -15.67
N ILE A 389 24.98 -2.05 -16.87
CA ILE A 389 25.98 -2.07 -17.94
C ILE A 389 26.19 -0.67 -18.54
N ASP A 390 25.10 0.08 -18.74
CA ASP A 390 25.14 1.43 -19.32
C ASP A 390 25.91 2.43 -18.45
N LYS A 391 26.15 2.12 -17.17
CA LYS A 391 27.01 2.89 -16.26
C LYS A 391 28.51 2.79 -16.58
N LYS A 392 28.94 1.92 -17.51
CA LYS A 392 30.34 1.78 -17.97
C LYS A 392 31.34 1.45 -16.84
N TYR A 393 30.94 0.58 -15.92
CA TYR A 393 31.85 0.13 -14.87
C TYR A 393 32.95 -0.79 -15.44
N ALA A 394 34.16 -0.73 -14.88
CA ALA A 394 35.18 -1.75 -15.13
C ALA A 394 34.79 -3.04 -14.40
N LEU A 395 34.32 -4.05 -15.14
CA LEU A 395 33.88 -5.30 -14.54
C LEU A 395 35.03 -6.29 -14.37
N PRO A 396 35.09 -7.03 -13.24
CA PRO A 396 35.95 -8.20 -13.13
C PRO A 396 35.61 -9.26 -14.19
N TYR A 397 36.61 -9.93 -14.75
CA TYR A 397 36.42 -10.97 -15.78
C TYR A 397 35.41 -12.05 -15.36
N ARG A 398 35.40 -12.45 -14.08
CA ARG A 398 34.41 -13.41 -13.54
C ARG A 398 32.96 -12.96 -13.75
N VAL A 399 32.70 -11.66 -13.71
CA VAL A 399 31.37 -11.07 -13.93
C VAL A 399 31.06 -11.06 -15.42
N ILE A 400 32.03 -10.71 -16.27
CA ILE A 400 31.89 -10.77 -17.73
C ILE A 400 31.59 -12.20 -18.17
N ASP A 401 32.34 -13.19 -17.68
CA ASP A 401 32.10 -14.61 -17.97
C ASP A 401 30.71 -15.07 -17.52
N ALA A 402 30.25 -14.62 -16.36
CA ALA A 402 28.90 -14.92 -15.87
C ALA A 402 27.82 -14.27 -16.75
N LEU A 403 28.04 -13.06 -17.26
CA LEU A 403 27.13 -12.38 -18.19
C LEU A 403 27.10 -13.09 -19.55
N VAL A 404 28.25 -13.46 -20.10
CA VAL A 404 28.31 -14.26 -21.33
C VAL A 404 27.58 -15.58 -21.14
N LYS A 405 27.84 -16.29 -20.03
CA LYS A 405 27.13 -17.51 -19.69
C LYS A 405 25.62 -17.27 -19.60
N HIS A 406 25.18 -16.17 -18.97
CA HIS A 406 23.78 -15.80 -18.88
C HIS A 406 23.12 -15.71 -20.26
N TYR A 407 23.74 -15.01 -21.22
CA TYR A 407 23.21 -14.88 -22.58
C TYR A 407 23.24 -16.20 -23.36
N LEU A 408 24.30 -17.00 -23.22
CA LEU A 408 24.41 -18.29 -23.89
C LEU A 408 23.36 -19.32 -23.44
N ARG A 409 22.76 -19.17 -22.25
CA ARG A 409 21.63 -20.02 -21.81
C ARG A 409 20.43 -19.95 -22.74
N PHE A 410 20.25 -18.86 -23.48
CA PHE A 410 19.11 -18.67 -24.39
C PHE A 410 19.33 -19.22 -25.80
N ARG A 411 20.43 -19.93 -26.04
CA ARG A 411 20.71 -20.55 -27.34
C ARG A 411 19.64 -21.58 -27.73
N GLU A 412 19.18 -22.34 -26.75
CA GLU A 412 18.18 -23.43 -26.93
C GLU A 412 16.76 -22.98 -26.58
N GLU A 413 16.56 -21.70 -26.27
CA GLU A 413 15.25 -21.18 -25.90
C GLU A 413 14.37 -21.00 -27.14
N GLU A 414 13.28 -21.77 -27.25
CA GLU A 414 12.34 -21.68 -28.37
C GLU A 414 11.43 -20.45 -28.28
N ARG A 415 11.27 -19.88 -27.07
CA ARG A 415 10.40 -18.71 -26.85
C ARG A 415 11.00 -17.46 -27.50
N LYS A 416 10.15 -16.69 -28.18
CA LYS A 416 10.51 -15.34 -28.66
C LYS A 416 10.93 -14.46 -27.48
N LEU A 417 12.20 -14.09 -27.45
CA LEU A 417 12.79 -13.25 -26.40
C LEU A 417 12.25 -11.81 -26.48
N PRO A 418 12.14 -11.11 -25.33
CA PRO A 418 11.62 -9.74 -25.31
C PRO A 418 12.68 -8.76 -25.85
N VAL A 419 12.23 -7.62 -26.36
CA VAL A 419 13.12 -6.56 -26.89
C VAL A 419 14.14 -6.11 -25.83
N LEU A 420 13.72 -6.06 -24.56
CA LEU A 420 14.60 -5.73 -23.43
C LEU A 420 15.81 -6.65 -23.30
N TRP A 421 15.67 -7.93 -23.66
CA TRP A 421 16.79 -8.88 -23.66
C TRP A 421 17.81 -8.49 -24.72
N HIS A 422 17.35 -8.27 -25.96
CA HIS A 422 18.21 -7.86 -27.07
C HIS A 422 18.90 -6.53 -26.80
N GLN A 423 18.19 -5.57 -26.18
CA GLN A 423 18.78 -4.30 -25.76
C GLN A 423 19.86 -4.48 -24.69
N SER A 424 19.63 -5.36 -23.71
CA SER A 424 20.64 -5.66 -22.69
C SER A 424 21.90 -6.31 -23.30
N LEU A 425 21.72 -7.22 -24.27
CA LEU A 425 22.82 -7.87 -24.99
C LEU A 425 23.60 -6.86 -25.83
N LEU A 426 22.90 -5.96 -26.53
CA LEU A 426 23.54 -4.88 -27.29
C LEU A 426 24.38 -3.99 -26.36
N ALA A 427 23.81 -3.53 -25.25
CA ALA A 427 24.55 -2.73 -24.27
C ALA A 427 25.78 -3.49 -23.73
N PHE A 428 25.66 -4.79 -23.47
CA PHE A 428 26.79 -5.63 -23.04
C PHE A 428 27.91 -5.66 -24.09
N VAL A 429 27.56 -5.95 -25.34
CA VAL A 429 28.53 -6.04 -26.45
C VAL A 429 29.18 -4.70 -26.72
N GLU A 430 28.41 -3.61 -26.80
CA GLU A 430 28.95 -2.27 -27.06
C GLU A 430 30.00 -1.84 -26.03
N ARG A 431 29.80 -2.22 -24.74
CA ARG A 431 30.65 -1.79 -23.65
C ARG A 431 31.83 -2.72 -23.41
N TYR A 432 31.63 -4.03 -23.51
CA TYR A 432 32.64 -5.04 -23.13
C TYR A 432 33.25 -5.79 -24.33
N LYS A 433 33.00 -5.37 -25.58
CA LYS A 433 33.56 -6.03 -26.79
C LYS A 433 35.07 -6.30 -26.77
N ASN A 434 35.84 -5.42 -26.14
CA ASN A 434 37.30 -5.53 -26.06
C ASN A 434 37.77 -6.53 -24.98
N ASP A 435 36.91 -6.83 -24.01
CA ASP A 435 37.24 -7.71 -22.88
C ASP A 435 36.84 -9.16 -23.14
N LEU A 436 36.02 -9.41 -24.15
CA LEU A 436 35.58 -10.75 -24.57
C LEU A 436 36.73 -11.57 -25.18
N SER A 437 36.75 -12.87 -24.86
CA SER A 437 37.60 -13.83 -25.57
C SER A 437 37.08 -14.12 -26.97
N ASP A 438 37.94 -14.61 -27.85
CA ASP A 438 37.57 -14.96 -29.22
C ASP A 438 36.55 -16.11 -29.26
N GLU A 439 36.63 -17.05 -28.30
CA GLU A 439 35.65 -18.12 -28.12
C GLU A 439 34.28 -17.59 -27.70
N GLN A 440 34.25 -16.67 -26.72
CA GLN A 440 33.02 -16.03 -26.27
C GLN A 440 32.38 -15.22 -27.39
N ARG A 441 33.19 -14.49 -28.18
CA ARG A 441 32.73 -13.74 -29.34
C ARG A 441 32.08 -14.65 -30.38
N ARG A 442 32.73 -15.78 -30.73
CA ARG A 442 32.16 -16.77 -31.65
C ARG A 442 30.86 -17.35 -31.11
N ALA A 443 30.81 -17.69 -29.82
CA ALA A 443 29.60 -18.22 -29.19
C ALA A 443 28.43 -17.21 -29.21
N LEU A 444 28.71 -15.92 -28.99
CA LEU A 444 27.71 -14.85 -29.10
C LEU A 444 27.24 -14.61 -30.54
N MET A 445 28.15 -14.72 -31.52
CA MET A 445 27.77 -14.66 -32.95
C MET A 445 26.81 -15.79 -33.32
N GLU A 446 27.05 -17.01 -32.83
CA GLU A 446 26.12 -18.14 -33.03
C GLU A 446 24.79 -17.94 -32.31
N LEU A 447 24.80 -17.37 -31.10
CA LEU A 447 23.58 -17.05 -30.36
C LEU A 447 22.68 -16.08 -31.14
N ILE A 448 23.26 -15.04 -31.74
CA ILE A 448 22.51 -14.02 -32.48
C ILE A 448 21.85 -14.59 -33.74
N LYS A 449 22.49 -15.56 -34.40
CA LYS A 449 21.90 -16.26 -35.56
C LYS A 449 20.66 -17.07 -35.19
N MET A 450 20.61 -17.60 -33.97
CA MET A 450 19.45 -18.34 -33.46
C MET A 450 18.36 -17.37 -32.99
N GLN A 451 18.74 -16.36 -32.21
CA GLN A 451 17.84 -15.38 -31.60
C GLN A 451 17.89 -14.05 -32.36
N ASN A 452 17.12 -13.97 -33.45
CA ASN A 452 17.12 -12.80 -34.33
C ASN A 452 16.07 -11.75 -33.94
N HIS A 453 16.50 -10.49 -33.87
CA HIS A 453 15.64 -9.31 -33.80
C HIS A 453 15.98 -8.35 -34.95
N TYR A 454 14.97 -8.04 -35.78
CA TYR A 454 15.10 -7.30 -37.03
C TYR A 454 15.92 -5.99 -36.95
N GLN A 455 15.78 -5.21 -35.87
CA GLN A 455 16.50 -3.94 -35.69
C GLN A 455 17.80 -4.04 -34.87
N ILE A 456 17.91 -5.00 -33.95
CA ILE A 456 18.97 -4.98 -32.91
C ILE A 456 20.08 -5.95 -33.26
N THR A 457 19.75 -7.16 -33.73
CA THR A 457 20.72 -8.16 -34.21
C THR A 457 21.78 -7.61 -35.16
N PRO A 458 21.47 -6.82 -36.21
CA PRO A 458 22.50 -6.27 -37.09
C PRO A 458 23.50 -5.36 -36.37
N GLU A 459 23.04 -4.57 -35.40
CA GLU A 459 23.90 -3.70 -34.60
C GLU A 459 24.84 -4.53 -33.70
N VAL A 460 24.33 -5.59 -33.07
CA VAL A 460 25.15 -6.49 -32.25
C VAL A 460 26.21 -7.20 -33.12
N CYS A 461 25.82 -7.69 -34.30
CA CYS A 461 26.75 -8.29 -35.26
C CYS A 461 27.86 -7.31 -35.67
N ARG A 462 27.49 -6.05 -35.97
CA ARG A 462 28.46 -5.01 -36.32
C ARG A 462 29.47 -4.80 -35.19
N GLU A 463 29.01 -4.65 -33.96
CA GLU A 463 29.89 -4.41 -32.81
C GLU A 463 30.81 -5.60 -32.50
N LEU A 464 30.31 -6.84 -32.63
CA LEU A 464 31.13 -8.04 -32.48
C LEU A 464 32.22 -8.13 -33.57
N MET A 465 31.91 -7.79 -34.82
CA MET A 465 32.87 -7.83 -35.92
C MET A 465 33.90 -6.68 -35.84
N CYS A 466 33.50 -5.50 -35.37
CA CYS A 466 34.39 -4.36 -35.18
C CYS A 466 35.31 -4.45 -33.95
N SER A 467 35.22 -5.52 -33.15
CA SER A 467 36.09 -5.72 -31.99
C SER A 467 37.56 -5.80 -32.44
N LYS A 468 38.44 -5.00 -31.81
CA LYS A 468 39.89 -5.10 -32.08
C LYS A 468 40.36 -6.51 -31.70
N LYS A 469 40.91 -7.26 -32.66
CA LYS A 469 41.71 -8.45 -32.32
C LYS A 469 42.81 -7.96 -31.38
N LYS A 470 42.88 -8.51 -30.16
CA LYS A 470 44.03 -8.27 -29.29
C LYS A 470 45.27 -8.61 -30.12
N GLU A 471 46.19 -7.66 -30.29
CA GLU A 471 47.40 -7.79 -31.14
C GLU A 471 48.38 -8.90 -30.70
N ASN A 472 47.98 -9.81 -29.80
CA ASN A 472 48.83 -10.87 -29.26
C ASN A 472 48.40 -12.28 -29.67
N GLU A 473 47.74 -12.46 -30.80
CA GLU A 473 47.67 -13.78 -31.45
C GLU A 473 48.12 -13.67 -32.92
N PRO A 474 49.06 -14.52 -33.37
CA PRO A 474 49.59 -14.43 -34.72
C PRO A 474 48.46 -14.70 -35.70
N VAL A 475 48.38 -13.85 -36.72
CA VAL A 475 47.46 -14.01 -37.85
C VAL A 475 47.76 -15.35 -38.52
N THR A 476 47.01 -16.39 -38.18
CA THR A 476 46.88 -17.56 -39.04
C THR A 476 46.14 -17.10 -40.29
N LYS A 477 46.92 -16.87 -41.35
CA LYS A 477 46.43 -16.83 -42.72
C LYS A 477 45.74 -18.17 -42.98
N CYS A 478 44.43 -18.16 -43.20
CA CYS A 478 43.76 -19.18 -43.99
C CYS A 478 43.49 -18.56 -45.37
#